data_AF-A0A7C3QCT6-F1
#
_entry.id   AF-A0A7C3QCT6-F1
#
_cell.length_a   1.000
_cell.length_b   1.000
_cell.length_c   1.000
_cell.angle_alpha   90.00
_cell.angle_beta   90.00
_cell.angle_gamma   90.00
#
_symmetry.space_group_name_H-M   'P 1'
#
loop_
_entity.id
_entity.type
_entity.pdbx_description
1 polymer ?
#
loop_
_entity_poly.entity_id
_entity_poly.type
_entity_poly.pdbx_seq_one_letter_code
_entity_poly.pdbx_strand_id
1 'polypeptide(L)'
;GVPFYLRTGKRMTESSSAISIRFKEPPHHLFRNTQLERFMPNWLLMGIQPNECLRMEIQVKVPGLEMNTRPISLDASYRTGDERESDAYEELLLDVMKGDHSLFLRYDEVEWAWRVVDPVLKVWSMERDFINTYPAGSWGPRGTYRLFDSDGQFWRHSLSLDGIDVSSEAF
;
A
#
# COMPACT_ATOMS: atom_id res chain seq x y z
N GLY A 1 -14.41 -9.11 -8.12
CA GLY A 1 -13.28 -9.67 -7.35
C GLY A 1 -12.80 -8.66 -6.33
N VAL A 2 -11.64 -8.88 -5.71
CA VAL A 2 -10.88 -7.85 -4.96
C VAL A 2 -9.71 -7.43 -5.85
N PRO A 3 -9.63 -6.16 -6.30
CA PRO A 3 -8.55 -5.74 -7.19
C PRO A 3 -7.22 -5.61 -6.44
N PHE A 4 -6.12 -5.94 -7.12
CA PHE A 4 -4.75 -5.73 -6.65
C PHE A 4 -4.10 -4.64 -7.49
N TYR A 5 -3.67 -3.57 -6.83
CA TYR A 5 -2.99 -2.46 -7.49
C TYR A 5 -1.50 -2.49 -7.13
N LEU A 6 -0.64 -2.47 -8.16
CA LEU A 6 0.81 -2.42 -8.01
C LEU A 6 1.33 -1.11 -8.60
N ARG A 7 2.15 -0.39 -7.83
CA ARG A 7 2.84 0.81 -8.30
C ARG A 7 4.32 0.75 -7.95
N THR A 8 5.14 0.97 -8.96
CA THR A 8 6.58 1.14 -8.83
C THR A 8 7.01 2.34 -9.66
N GLY A 9 8.02 3.07 -9.21
CA GLY A 9 8.50 4.27 -9.90
C GLY A 9 9.85 4.73 -9.38
N LYS A 10 10.55 5.51 -10.20
CA LYS A 10 11.81 6.17 -9.85
C LYS A 10 11.57 7.68 -9.70
N ARG A 11 12.44 8.37 -8.97
CA ARG A 11 12.32 9.84 -8.75
C ARG A 11 10.91 10.24 -8.24
N MET A 12 10.29 9.38 -7.46
CA MET A 12 9.05 9.72 -6.75
C MET A 12 9.37 10.59 -5.53
N THR A 13 8.34 11.10 -4.86
CA THR A 13 8.46 11.95 -3.67
C THR A 13 9.32 11.34 -2.57
N GLU A 14 9.14 10.05 -2.29
CA GLU A 14 9.92 9.32 -1.29
C GLU A 14 10.32 7.92 -1.80
N SER A 15 11.37 7.37 -1.18
CA SER A 15 11.73 5.96 -1.35
C SER A 15 11.00 5.16 -0.27
N SER A 16 10.03 4.36 -0.67
CA SER A 16 9.19 3.59 0.24
C SER A 16 8.73 2.30 -0.43
N SER A 17 8.72 1.21 0.33
CA SER A 17 8.13 -0.07 -0.01
C SER A 17 7.11 -0.40 1.05
N ALA A 18 5.85 -0.52 0.65
CA ALA A 18 4.75 -0.73 1.57
C ALA A 18 3.59 -1.48 0.90
N ILE A 19 2.84 -2.20 1.72
CA ILE A 19 1.58 -2.85 1.35
C ILE A 19 0.45 -2.13 2.09
N SER A 20 -0.55 -1.68 1.36
CA SER A 20 -1.72 -1.01 1.92
C SER A 20 -2.99 -1.77 1.57
N ILE A 21 -3.64 -2.34 2.59
CA ILE A 21 -4.88 -3.09 2.45
C ILE A 21 -6.02 -2.21 2.96
N ARG A 22 -6.94 -1.87 2.06
CA ARG A 22 -8.15 -1.12 2.40
C ARG A 22 -9.30 -2.08 2.65
N PHE A 23 -9.96 -1.93 3.80
CA PHE A 23 -11.18 -2.67 4.09
C PHE A 23 -12.40 -1.99 3.46
N LYS A 24 -13.40 -2.81 3.10
CA LYS A 24 -14.71 -2.32 2.67
C LYS A 24 -15.42 -1.62 3.82
N GLU A 25 -16.29 -0.69 3.48
CA GLU A 25 -17.19 -0.08 4.46
C GLU A 25 -18.11 -1.15 5.08
N PRO A 26 -18.38 -1.07 6.39
CA PRO A 26 -19.23 -2.03 7.06
C PRO A 26 -20.67 -1.95 6.50
N PRO A 27 -21.31 -3.10 6.21
CA PRO A 27 -22.65 -3.12 5.59
C PRO A 27 -23.76 -2.55 6.50
N HIS A 28 -23.54 -2.57 7.81
CA HIS A 28 -24.46 -2.01 8.80
C HIS A 28 -23.85 -0.78 9.47
N HIS A 29 -24.42 0.37 9.13
CA HIS A 29 -24.15 1.63 9.81
C HIS A 29 -24.89 1.58 11.16
N LEU A 30 -24.25 1.10 12.22
CA LEU A 30 -24.82 1.12 13.57
C LEU A 30 -25.02 2.56 14.10
N PHE A 31 -24.47 3.56 13.40
CA PHE A 31 -24.44 4.97 13.78
C PHE A 31 -25.14 5.88 12.75
N ARG A 32 -26.29 5.46 12.19
CA ARG A 32 -27.03 6.20 11.13
C ARG A 32 -27.48 7.62 11.48
N ASN A 33 -27.47 8.02 12.74
CA ASN A 33 -28.01 9.30 13.24
C ASN A 33 -26.95 10.23 13.85
N THR A 34 -25.67 10.01 13.60
CA THR A 34 -24.61 10.96 13.99
C THR A 34 -24.12 11.73 12.77
N GLN A 35 -23.66 12.98 12.97
CA GLN A 35 -23.17 13.90 11.91
C GLN A 35 -21.93 13.40 11.13
N LEU A 36 -21.59 12.12 11.26
CA LEU A 36 -20.49 11.47 10.55
C LEU A 36 -20.97 11.07 9.15
N GLU A 37 -21.10 12.05 8.26
CA GLU A 37 -21.51 11.83 6.86
C GLU A 37 -20.47 11.04 6.03
N ARG A 38 -19.25 10.79 6.55
CA ARG A 38 -18.25 9.95 5.89
C ARG A 38 -17.48 9.11 6.91
N PHE A 39 -17.73 7.80 6.93
CA PHE A 39 -16.85 6.85 7.60
C PHE A 39 -15.56 6.73 6.81
N MET A 40 -14.42 7.03 7.44
CA MET A 40 -13.14 6.73 6.81
C MET A 40 -12.95 5.21 6.77
N PRO A 41 -12.47 4.65 5.65
CA PRO A 41 -12.22 3.22 5.54
C PRO A 41 -11.13 2.80 6.52
N ASN A 42 -11.24 1.59 7.06
CA ASN A 42 -10.17 1.00 7.85
C ASN A 42 -9.02 0.58 6.92
N TRP A 43 -7.79 0.66 7.42
CA TRP A 43 -6.58 0.26 6.69
C TRP A 43 -5.73 -0.70 7.51
N LEU A 44 -5.11 -1.65 6.83
CA LEU A 44 -3.95 -2.39 7.33
C LEU A 44 -2.75 -2.03 6.46
N LEU A 45 -1.77 -1.40 7.08
CA LEU A 45 -0.57 -0.88 6.43
C LEU A 45 0.64 -1.68 6.92
N MET A 46 1.44 -2.17 5.99
CA MET A 46 2.69 -2.85 6.26
C MET A 46 3.80 -2.07 5.59
N GLY A 47 4.62 -1.39 6.38
CA GLY A 47 5.87 -0.77 5.92
C GLY A 47 6.95 -1.83 5.83
N ILE A 48 7.56 -1.98 4.66
CA ILE A 48 8.65 -2.92 4.42
C ILE A 48 9.98 -2.19 4.54
N GLN A 49 10.15 -1.05 3.84
CA GLN A 49 11.35 -0.21 3.91
C GLN A 49 10.98 1.25 3.59
N PRO A 50 11.65 2.26 4.17
CA PRO A 50 12.74 2.17 5.14
C PRO A 50 12.26 2.00 6.59
N ASN A 51 10.95 2.08 6.83
CA ASN A 51 10.36 1.95 8.16
C ASN A 51 9.59 0.63 8.23
N GLU A 52 10.19 -0.39 8.85
CA GLU A 52 9.52 -1.67 9.08
C GLU A 52 8.44 -1.50 10.16
N CYS A 53 7.18 -1.53 9.77
CA CYS A 53 6.06 -1.47 10.72
C CYS A 53 4.80 -2.18 10.23
N LEU A 54 3.98 -2.61 11.18
CA LEU A 54 2.60 -3.02 11.00
C LEU A 54 1.69 -1.99 11.66
N ARG A 55 0.79 -1.40 10.89
CA ARG A 55 -0.13 -0.37 11.36
C ARG A 55 -1.56 -0.70 10.97
N MET A 56 -2.47 -0.60 11.92
CA MET A 56 -3.90 -0.80 11.68
C MET A 56 -4.68 0.47 12.05
N GLU A 57 -5.36 1.05 11.06
CA GLU A 57 -6.21 2.21 11.23
C GLU A 57 -7.66 1.77 11.37
N ILE A 58 -8.28 2.09 12.51
CA ILE A 58 -9.67 1.73 12.81
C ILE A 58 -10.44 2.88 13.41
N GLN A 59 -11.76 2.88 13.17
CA GLN A 59 -12.69 3.78 13.84
C GLN A 59 -13.07 3.22 15.22
N VAL A 60 -12.90 4.04 16.26
CA VAL A 60 -13.33 3.70 17.63
C VAL A 60 -14.30 4.75 18.17
N LYS A 61 -15.22 4.31 19.03
CA LYS A 61 -16.15 5.21 19.73
C LYS A 61 -15.35 6.14 20.66
N VAL A 62 -15.66 7.43 20.61
CA VAL A 62 -15.19 8.41 21.60
C VAL A 62 -15.94 8.18 22.90
N PRO A 63 -15.27 8.00 24.05
CA PRO A 63 -15.94 7.90 25.34
C PRO A 63 -16.81 9.14 25.61
N GLY A 64 -18.09 8.94 25.85
CA GLY A 64 -19.05 10.02 26.03
C GLY A 64 -20.51 9.56 25.87
N LEU A 65 -21.42 10.48 26.16
CA LEU A 65 -22.86 10.31 25.97
C LEU A 65 -23.24 10.39 24.48
N GLU A 66 -22.46 11.11 23.69
CA GLU A 66 -22.63 11.23 22.24
C GLU A 66 -22.07 10.01 21.49
N MET A 67 -22.67 9.70 20.34
CA MET A 67 -22.26 8.57 19.50
C MET A 67 -21.26 9.00 18.42
N ASN A 68 -20.17 9.59 18.85
CA ASN A 68 -19.09 10.03 17.96
C ASN A 68 -18.00 8.95 17.85
N THR A 69 -17.36 8.86 16.68
CA THR A 69 -16.20 7.99 16.44
C THR A 69 -15.00 8.83 16.04
N ARG A 70 -13.80 8.30 16.28
CA ARG A 70 -12.55 8.86 15.78
C ARG A 70 -11.66 7.76 15.22
N PRO A 71 -10.85 8.05 14.19
CA PRO A 71 -9.79 7.14 13.78
C PRO A 71 -8.75 7.02 14.90
N ILE A 72 -8.24 5.81 15.14
CA ILE A 72 -7.02 5.56 15.89
C ILE A 72 -6.09 4.67 15.05
N SER A 73 -4.80 4.76 15.36
CA SER A 73 -3.77 3.90 14.79
C SER A 73 -3.25 2.95 15.87
N LEU A 74 -3.20 1.67 15.54
CA LEU A 74 -2.52 0.63 16.31
C LEU A 74 -1.19 0.37 15.62
N ASP A 75 -0.09 0.70 16.27
CA ASP A 75 1.25 0.68 15.69
C ASP A 75 2.11 -0.40 16.34
N ALA A 76 2.65 -1.30 15.53
CA ALA A 76 3.66 -2.27 15.91
C ALA A 76 4.89 -2.08 15.00
N SER A 77 5.91 -1.40 15.50
CA SER A 77 7.19 -1.30 14.81
C SER A 77 7.98 -2.60 14.98
N TYR A 78 8.55 -3.12 13.90
CA TYR A 78 9.31 -4.38 13.97
C TYR A 78 10.68 -4.20 14.61
N ARG A 79 11.24 -2.99 14.55
CA ARG A 79 12.56 -2.69 15.10
C ARG A 79 12.42 -1.94 16.42
N THR A 80 12.98 -2.50 17.49
CA THR A 80 13.15 -1.78 18.75
C THR A 80 14.59 -1.32 18.92
N GLY A 81 14.86 -0.06 18.55
CA GLY A 81 16.07 0.69 18.91
C GLY A 81 17.39 0.17 18.32
N ASP A 82 17.90 -0.95 18.83
CA ASP A 82 19.30 -1.38 18.71
C ASP A 82 19.48 -2.70 17.91
N GLU A 83 18.41 -3.18 17.27
CA GLU A 83 18.46 -4.37 16.42
C GLU A 83 19.21 -4.07 15.13
N ARG A 84 20.33 -4.77 14.93
CA ARG A 84 21.12 -4.71 13.70
C ARG A 84 20.25 -5.17 12.54
N GLU A 85 20.28 -4.39 11.46
CA GLU A 85 19.75 -4.83 10.18
C GLU A 85 20.64 -5.97 9.69
N SER A 86 20.09 -7.15 9.52
CA SER A 86 20.74 -8.19 8.74
C SER A 86 20.55 -7.85 7.27
N ASP A 87 21.63 -7.88 6.51
CA ASP A 87 21.54 -7.69 5.05
C ASP A 87 20.74 -8.85 4.46
N ALA A 88 19.86 -8.56 3.49
CA ALA A 88 19.03 -9.56 2.85
C ALA A 88 19.86 -10.70 2.24
N TYR A 89 21.08 -10.39 1.76
CA TYR A 89 21.99 -11.41 1.25
C TYR A 89 22.59 -12.30 2.34
N GLU A 90 22.82 -11.80 3.56
CA GLU A 90 23.32 -12.61 4.67
C GLU A 90 22.29 -13.69 5.05
N GLU A 91 21.02 -13.30 5.17
CA GLU A 91 19.92 -14.22 5.48
C GLU A 91 19.75 -15.28 4.38
N LEU A 92 19.70 -14.86 3.11
CA LEU A 92 19.56 -15.78 1.99
C LEU A 92 20.73 -16.78 1.90
N LEU A 93 21.97 -16.35 2.15
CA LEU A 93 23.12 -17.24 2.17
C LEU A 93 23.05 -18.24 3.33
N LEU A 94 22.61 -17.79 4.50
CA LEU A 94 22.41 -18.65 5.67
C LEU A 94 21.33 -19.71 5.40
N ASP A 95 20.24 -19.35 4.72
CA ASP A 95 19.17 -20.26 4.36
C ASP A 95 19.65 -21.34 3.39
N VAL A 96 20.48 -20.99 2.40
CA VAL A 96 21.14 -21.96 1.51
C VAL A 96 22.00 -22.94 2.32
N MET A 97 22.78 -22.46 3.29
CA MET A 97 23.60 -23.32 4.15
C MET A 97 22.75 -24.26 5.03
N LYS A 98 21.56 -23.82 5.44
CA LYS A 98 20.60 -24.63 6.21
C LYS A 98 19.76 -25.56 5.34
N GLY A 99 19.79 -25.39 4.01
CA GLY A 99 18.91 -26.09 3.08
C GLY A 99 17.45 -25.63 3.16
N ASP A 100 17.20 -24.41 3.66
CA ASP A 100 15.89 -23.79 3.64
C ASP A 100 15.69 -23.06 2.29
N HIS A 101 14.62 -23.42 1.59
CA HIS A 101 14.28 -22.87 0.28
C HIS A 101 12.98 -22.06 0.30
N SER A 102 12.46 -21.70 1.48
CA SER A 102 11.18 -21.00 1.63
C SER A 102 11.17 -19.58 1.05
N LEU A 103 12.31 -18.88 1.07
CA LEU A 103 12.47 -17.52 0.51
C LEU A 103 12.98 -17.50 -0.94
N PHE A 104 13.10 -18.67 -1.58
CA PHE A 104 13.55 -18.78 -2.96
C PHE A 104 12.38 -18.96 -3.90
N LEU A 105 12.43 -18.25 -5.03
CA LEU A 105 11.43 -18.39 -6.08
C LEU A 105 11.47 -19.78 -6.70
N ARG A 106 10.31 -20.40 -6.83
CA ARG A 106 10.18 -21.68 -7.52
C ARG A 106 10.05 -21.48 -9.03
N TYR A 107 10.42 -22.50 -9.80
CA TYR A 107 10.37 -22.45 -11.25
C TYR A 107 8.97 -22.13 -11.80
N ASP A 108 7.94 -22.76 -11.25
CA ASP A 108 6.54 -22.56 -11.65
C ASP A 108 6.03 -21.16 -11.29
N GLU A 109 6.40 -20.62 -10.13
CA GLU A 109 6.11 -19.24 -9.73
C GLU A 109 6.70 -18.22 -10.73
N VAL A 110 7.95 -18.43 -11.14
CA VAL A 110 8.61 -17.58 -12.14
C VAL A 110 7.92 -17.68 -13.50
N GLU A 111 7.53 -18.89 -13.93
CA GLU A 111 6.80 -19.08 -15.18
C GLU A 111 5.46 -18.33 -15.16
N TRP A 112 4.71 -18.39 -14.06
CA TRP A 112 3.45 -17.65 -13.91
C TRP A 112 3.65 -16.14 -13.87
N ALA A 113 4.69 -15.65 -13.20
CA ALA A 113 5.03 -14.24 -13.20
C ALA A 113 5.30 -13.73 -14.64
N TRP A 114 6.08 -14.48 -15.43
CA TRP A 114 6.32 -14.14 -16.83
C TRP A 114 5.05 -14.16 -17.68
N ARG A 115 4.14 -15.12 -17.47
CA ARG A 115 2.85 -15.15 -18.19
C ARG A 115 2.01 -13.88 -17.97
N VAL A 116 2.14 -13.24 -16.81
CA VAL A 116 1.43 -11.98 -16.49
C VAL A 116 2.13 -10.78 -17.13
N VAL A 117 3.46 -10.72 -17.11
CA VAL A 117 4.24 -9.55 -17.57
C VAL A 117 4.47 -9.55 -19.08
N ASP A 118 4.65 -10.71 -19.70
CA ASP A 118 4.97 -10.86 -21.13
C ASP A 118 4.00 -10.14 -22.07
N PRO A 119 2.66 -10.24 -21.90
CA PRO A 119 1.72 -9.55 -22.77
C PRO A 119 1.89 -8.03 -22.72
N VAL A 120 2.17 -7.47 -21.54
CA VAL A 120 2.38 -6.03 -21.34
C VAL A 120 3.64 -5.58 -22.08
N LEU A 121 4.75 -6.32 -21.92
CA LEU A 121 6.00 -6.01 -22.60
C LEU A 121 5.90 -6.09 -24.12
N LYS A 122 5.17 -7.10 -24.64
CA LYS A 122 4.93 -7.25 -26.09
C LYS A 122 4.20 -6.05 -26.67
N VAL A 123 3.12 -5.60 -26.03
CA VAL A 123 2.39 -4.39 -26.46
C VAL A 123 3.32 -3.17 -26.44
N TRP A 124 4.07 -2.93 -25.36
CA TRP A 124 5.00 -1.80 -25.25
C TRP A 124 6.16 -1.82 -26.25
N SER A 125 6.53 -3.00 -26.77
CA SER A 125 7.55 -3.12 -27.82
C SER A 125 7.03 -2.71 -29.20
N MET A 126 5.72 -2.80 -29.43
CA MET A 126 5.07 -2.50 -30.72
C MET A 126 4.52 -1.08 -30.73
N GLU A 127 3.81 -0.69 -29.67
CA GLU A 127 3.21 0.62 -29.50
C GLU A 127 4.21 1.58 -28.84
N ARG A 128 4.60 2.63 -29.56
CA ARG A 128 5.44 3.72 -29.04
C ARG A 128 4.61 4.96 -28.68
N ASP A 129 3.34 4.75 -28.35
CA ASP A 129 2.43 5.83 -27.96
C ASP A 129 2.97 6.61 -26.75
N PHE A 130 2.43 7.80 -26.57
CA PHE A 130 2.86 8.74 -25.55
C PHE A 130 2.87 8.10 -24.15
N ILE A 131 4.07 7.91 -23.59
CA ILE A 131 4.25 7.48 -22.21
C ILE A 131 3.96 8.67 -21.30
N ASN A 132 3.01 8.49 -20.38
CA ASN A 132 2.68 9.53 -19.40
C ASN A 132 3.90 9.89 -18.55
N THR A 133 4.30 11.15 -18.58
CA THR A 133 5.42 11.68 -17.80
C THR A 133 4.94 12.33 -16.50
N TYR A 134 5.86 12.51 -15.56
CA TYR A 134 5.61 13.19 -14.29
C TYR A 134 6.85 13.97 -13.84
N PRO A 135 6.68 15.10 -13.12
CA PRO A 135 7.79 15.83 -12.53
C PRO A 135 8.55 14.96 -11.51
N ALA A 136 9.88 15.08 -11.47
CA ALA A 136 10.68 14.44 -10.43
C ALA A 136 10.27 14.95 -9.03
N GLY A 137 10.16 14.04 -8.07
CA GLY A 137 9.69 14.34 -6.71
C GLY A 137 8.17 14.34 -6.57
N SER A 138 7.41 14.06 -7.63
CA SER A 138 5.96 13.87 -7.55
C SER A 138 5.58 12.39 -7.37
N TRP A 139 4.31 12.14 -7.06
CA TRP A 139 3.77 10.80 -6.82
C TRP A 139 3.40 10.00 -8.08
N GLY A 140 3.89 10.43 -9.25
CA GLY A 140 3.63 9.80 -10.54
C GLY A 140 2.73 10.64 -11.46
N PRO A 141 2.32 10.09 -12.62
CA PRO A 141 1.58 10.84 -13.61
C PRO A 141 0.18 11.27 -13.15
N ARG A 142 -0.21 12.47 -13.60
CA ARG A 142 -1.59 12.98 -13.50
C ARG A 142 -2.48 12.10 -14.38
N GLY A 143 -3.23 11.18 -13.78
CA GLY A 143 -4.06 10.22 -14.52
C GLY A 143 -4.11 8.82 -13.91
N THR A 144 -3.24 8.52 -12.95
CA THR A 144 -3.21 7.20 -12.29
C THR A 144 -4.52 6.87 -11.56
N TYR A 145 -5.36 7.88 -11.24
CA TYR A 145 -6.70 7.66 -10.69
C TYR A 145 -7.64 6.87 -11.61
N ARG A 146 -7.40 6.87 -12.93
CA ARG A 146 -8.19 6.10 -13.91
C ARG A 146 -7.97 4.59 -13.82
N LEU A 147 -6.97 4.15 -13.06
CA LEU A 147 -6.68 2.74 -12.84
C LEU A 147 -7.68 2.07 -11.88
N PHE A 148 -8.34 2.87 -11.03
CA PHE A 148 -9.20 2.35 -9.98
C PHE A 148 -10.58 1.96 -10.50
N ASP A 149 -11.15 0.90 -9.92
CA ASP A 149 -12.46 0.39 -10.30
C ASP A 149 -13.61 1.23 -9.70
N SER A 150 -13.30 2.10 -8.73
CA SER A 150 -14.31 2.87 -7.99
C SER A 150 -13.76 4.22 -7.56
N ASP A 151 -14.58 5.27 -7.66
CA ASP A 151 -14.21 6.66 -7.36
C ASP A 151 -13.70 6.91 -5.93
N GLY A 152 -14.06 6.03 -4.99
CA GLY A 152 -13.59 6.11 -3.61
C GLY A 152 -12.21 5.51 -3.38
N GLN A 153 -11.56 4.90 -4.38
CA GLN A 153 -10.23 4.29 -4.26
C GLN A 153 -9.15 5.27 -4.67
N PHE A 154 -8.07 5.28 -3.89
CA PHE A 154 -6.93 6.16 -4.11
C PHE A 154 -5.66 5.47 -3.61
N TRP A 155 -4.51 5.95 -4.09
CA TRP A 155 -3.23 5.49 -3.60
C TRP A 155 -2.98 6.02 -2.19
N ARG A 156 -2.62 5.11 -1.27
CA ARG A 156 -2.09 5.51 0.01
C ARG A 156 -0.63 5.94 -0.17
N HIS A 157 -0.34 7.20 0.11
CA HIS A 157 1.00 7.78 -0.09
C HIS A 157 1.85 7.78 1.17
N SER A 158 1.24 7.91 2.34
CA SER A 158 1.94 7.86 3.62
C SER A 158 1.37 6.77 4.51
N LEU A 159 2.26 6.17 5.30
CA LEU A 159 1.91 5.23 6.35
C LEU A 159 1.28 5.93 7.56
N SER A 160 1.47 7.24 7.77
CA SER A 160 0.89 8.00 8.89
C SER A 160 -0.62 8.22 8.74
N LEU A 161 -1.31 8.46 9.87
CA LEU A 161 -2.74 8.84 9.90
C LEU A 161 -3.03 10.07 9.04
N ASP A 162 -2.07 11.01 8.94
CA ASP A 162 -2.20 12.21 8.10
C ASP A 162 -2.18 11.89 6.59
N GLY A 163 -1.70 10.70 6.21
CA GLY A 163 -1.64 10.21 4.83
C GLY A 163 -3.00 9.89 4.21
N ILE A 164 -4.10 10.04 4.96
CA ILE A 164 -5.47 9.87 4.45
C ILE A 164 -5.88 11.05 3.57
N ASP A 165 -5.29 12.23 3.76
CA ASP A 165 -5.74 13.45 3.07
C ASP A 165 -4.87 13.77 1.86
N VAL A 166 -5.23 13.16 0.72
CA VAL A 166 -4.65 13.48 -0.59
C VAL A 166 -5.73 14.12 -1.49
N SER A 167 -6.93 14.36 -0.96
CA SER A 167 -7.99 15.08 -1.65
C SER A 167 -7.72 16.59 -1.75
N SER A 168 -6.80 17.14 -0.96
CA SER A 168 -6.56 18.59 -0.87
C SER A 168 -5.44 19.12 -1.78
N GLU A 169 -4.54 18.27 -2.30
CA GLU A 169 -3.46 18.70 -3.22
C GLU A 169 -3.75 18.41 -4.71
N ALA A 170 -4.99 18.04 -5.04
CA ALA A 170 -5.45 17.86 -6.42
C ALA A 170 -6.12 19.13 -6.96
N PHE A 171 -5.41 20.26 -6.93
CA PHE A 171 -5.69 21.44 -7.77
C PHE A 171 -4.37 22.02 -8.31
#